data_AF-F4QQ34-F1
#
_entry.id   AF-F4QQ34-F1
#
_cell.length_a   1.000
_cell.length_b   1.000
_cell.length_c   1.000
_cell.angle_alpha   90.00
_cell.angle_beta   90.00
_cell.angle_gamma   90.00
#
_symmetry.space_group_name_H-M   'P 1'
#
loop_
_entity.id
_entity.type
_entity.pdbx_description
1 polymer ?
#
loop_
_entity_poly.entity_id
_entity_poly.type
_entity_poly.pdbx_seq_one_letter_code
_entity_poly.pdbx_strand_id
1 'polypeptide(L)'
;MAGFLANFRNVIVVSLLLAVLFIVAFGYDSDRVSLAVAVLRWAHVVCGVLWIGLLYYFNFVQIRVMPNVPAELKPGITKYIAPEALFWFRWAALLTVIIGLALAAHRGYAVEALSLGFAGGLSASDTGFIFIGSGMWLGLIMMFNVWGFIWPAQKIALGIKDGTAEQKAAAAKKAMMFSRINTLLSLPMLVTMTMYQTLFG
;
A
#
# COMPACT_ATOMS: atom_id res chain seq x y z
N MET A 1 10.66 16.28 -26.59
CA MET A 1 10.93 15.38 -25.45
C MET A 1 10.74 16.10 -24.10
N ALA A 2 11.36 17.27 -23.88
CA ALA A 2 11.23 18.02 -22.62
C ALA A 2 9.77 18.35 -22.24
N GLY A 3 8.94 18.82 -23.18
CA GLY A 3 7.52 19.13 -22.91
C GLY A 3 6.64 17.91 -22.60
N PHE A 4 6.99 16.72 -23.11
CA PHE A 4 6.29 15.49 -22.79
C PHE A 4 6.60 15.04 -21.35
N LEU A 5 7.89 14.95 -21.00
CA LEU A 5 8.34 14.51 -19.68
C LEU A 5 7.95 15.49 -18.56
N ALA A 6 7.77 16.77 -18.87
CA ALA A 6 7.27 17.76 -17.92
C ALA A 6 5.77 17.60 -17.60
N ASN A 7 4.99 16.90 -18.43
CA ASN A 7 3.56 16.68 -18.20
C ASN A 7 3.32 15.31 -17.57
N PHE A 8 3.13 15.28 -16.24
CA PHE A 8 2.92 14.05 -15.49
C PHE A 8 1.81 13.16 -16.04
N ARG A 9 0.66 13.74 -16.45
CA ARG A 9 -0.46 12.97 -17.01
C ARG A 9 -0.03 12.24 -18.28
N ASN A 10 0.65 12.91 -19.19
CA ASN A 10 1.09 12.30 -20.45
C ASN A 10 2.12 11.19 -20.18
N VAL A 11 3.04 11.40 -19.23
CA VAL A 11 4.01 10.36 -18.83
C VAL A 11 3.30 9.12 -18.31
N ILE A 12 2.31 9.27 -17.43
CA ILE A 12 1.54 8.14 -16.89
C ILE A 12 0.74 7.43 -18.00
N VAL A 13 0.05 8.18 -18.87
CA VAL A 13 -0.73 7.60 -19.96
C VAL A 13 0.15 6.76 -20.88
N VAL A 14 1.29 7.29 -21.33
CA VAL A 14 2.21 6.53 -22.19
C VAL A 14 2.82 5.35 -21.45
N SER A 15 3.19 5.50 -20.16
CA SER A 15 3.68 4.39 -19.35
C SER A 15 2.66 3.24 -19.26
N LEU A 16 1.37 3.55 -19.11
CA LEU A 16 0.30 2.56 -19.09
C LEU A 16 0.06 1.92 -20.46
N LEU A 17 0.10 2.70 -21.54
CA LEU A 17 -0.01 2.16 -22.90
C LEU A 17 1.13 1.20 -23.22
N LEU A 18 2.37 1.53 -22.82
CA LEU A 18 3.51 0.62 -22.97
C LEU A 18 3.33 -0.65 -22.14
N ALA A 19 2.85 -0.55 -20.90
CA ALA A 19 2.55 -1.73 -20.08
C ALA A 19 1.49 -2.63 -20.75
N VAL A 20 0.40 -2.05 -21.27
CA VAL A 20 -0.63 -2.79 -22.02
C VAL A 20 -0.06 -3.42 -23.27
N LEU A 21 0.79 -2.71 -24.02
CA LEU A 21 1.47 -3.25 -25.19
C LEU A 21 2.29 -4.50 -24.83
N PHE A 22 3.08 -4.47 -23.75
CA PHE A 22 3.83 -5.64 -23.28
C PHE A 22 2.91 -6.80 -22.86
N ILE A 23 1.83 -6.52 -22.14
CA ILE A 23 0.85 -7.53 -21.72
C ILE A 23 0.23 -8.21 -22.95
N VAL A 24 -0.16 -7.45 -23.97
CA VAL A 24 -0.77 -8.00 -25.19
C VAL A 24 0.26 -8.74 -26.03
N ALA A 25 1.46 -8.18 -26.23
CA ALA A 25 2.49 -8.76 -27.09
C ALA A 25 3.03 -10.09 -26.55
N PHE A 26 3.18 -10.22 -25.22
CA PHE A 26 3.78 -11.41 -24.60
C PHE A 26 2.76 -12.31 -23.88
N GLY A 27 1.54 -11.82 -23.65
CA GLY A 27 0.46 -12.57 -22.99
C GLY A 27 -0.54 -13.21 -23.95
N TYR A 28 -0.40 -13.01 -25.27
CA TYR A 28 -1.41 -13.46 -26.26
C TYR A 28 -1.68 -14.97 -26.24
N ASP A 29 -0.64 -15.79 -26.07
CA ASP A 29 -0.76 -17.25 -26.03
C ASP A 29 -1.13 -17.80 -24.64
N SER A 30 -1.20 -16.94 -23.62
CA SER A 30 -1.58 -17.35 -22.27
C SER A 30 -3.08 -17.64 -22.18
N ASP A 31 -3.47 -18.64 -21.40
CA ASP A 31 -4.88 -18.81 -21.08
C ASP A 31 -5.41 -17.60 -20.29
N ARG A 32 -6.72 -17.35 -20.40
CA ARG A 32 -7.36 -16.15 -19.83
C ARG A 32 -7.20 -16.05 -18.32
N VAL A 33 -7.16 -17.18 -17.61
CA VAL A 33 -7.06 -17.20 -16.14
C VAL A 33 -5.63 -16.84 -15.73
N SER A 34 -4.62 -17.46 -16.34
CA SER A 34 -3.22 -17.14 -16.08
C SER A 34 -2.89 -15.69 -16.42
N LEU A 35 -3.40 -15.17 -17.55
CA LEU A 35 -3.22 -13.77 -17.92
C LEU A 35 -3.86 -12.83 -16.89
N ALA A 36 -5.08 -13.12 -16.43
CA ALA A 36 -5.75 -12.34 -15.39
C ALA A 36 -4.95 -12.34 -14.06
N VAL A 37 -4.45 -13.50 -13.63
CA VAL A 37 -3.58 -13.62 -12.44
C VAL A 37 -2.31 -12.78 -12.59
N ALA A 38 -1.65 -12.82 -13.75
CA ALA A 38 -0.45 -12.03 -14.01
C ALA A 38 -0.73 -10.52 -13.95
N VAL A 39 -1.82 -10.06 -14.59
CA VAL A 39 -2.23 -8.65 -14.58
C VAL A 39 -2.62 -8.18 -13.18
N LEU A 40 -3.40 -8.97 -12.44
CA LEU A 40 -3.78 -8.67 -11.06
C LEU A 40 -2.55 -8.58 -10.16
N ARG A 41 -1.59 -9.49 -10.31
CA ARG A 41 -0.32 -9.46 -9.57
C ARG A 41 0.49 -8.22 -9.88
N TRP A 42 0.64 -7.87 -11.16
CA TRP A 42 1.31 -6.63 -11.57
C TRP A 42 0.63 -5.40 -10.95
N ALA A 43 -0.69 -5.29 -11.06
CA ALA A 43 -1.44 -4.17 -10.50
C ALA A 43 -1.33 -4.10 -8.96
N HIS A 44 -1.39 -5.25 -8.28
CA HIS A 44 -1.19 -5.35 -6.83
C HIS A 44 0.19 -4.80 -6.42
N VAL A 45 1.24 -5.20 -7.14
CA VAL A 45 2.61 -4.75 -6.87
C VAL A 45 2.76 -3.25 -7.13
N VAL A 46 2.22 -2.72 -8.24
CA VAL A 46 2.27 -1.27 -8.54
C VAL A 46 1.60 -0.45 -7.43
N CYS A 47 0.41 -0.84 -6.99
CA CYS A 47 -0.28 -0.18 -5.88
C CYS A 47 0.49 -0.35 -4.56
N GLY A 48 1.06 -1.53 -4.31
CA GLY A 48 1.86 -1.83 -3.12
C GLY A 48 3.13 -0.98 -3.04
N VAL A 49 3.82 -0.78 -4.16
CA VAL A 49 4.99 0.11 -4.27
C VAL A 49 4.60 1.54 -3.90
N LEU A 50 3.49 2.05 -4.44
CA LEU A 50 3.03 3.40 -4.10
C LEU A 50 2.64 3.51 -2.61
N TRP A 51 1.92 2.52 -2.07
CA TRP A 51 1.49 2.51 -0.69
C TRP A 51 2.67 2.45 0.30
N ILE A 52 3.52 1.43 0.17
CA ILE A 52 4.66 1.22 1.08
C ILE A 52 5.75 2.26 0.83
N GLY A 53 5.95 2.70 -0.42
CA GLY A 53 6.86 3.80 -0.74
C GLY A 53 6.47 5.10 -0.02
N LEU A 54 5.19 5.46 -0.02
CA LEU A 54 4.70 6.63 0.74
C LEU A 54 4.78 6.43 2.26
N LEU A 55 4.51 5.21 2.75
CA LEU A 55 4.71 4.87 4.17
C LEU A 55 6.16 5.13 4.61
N TYR A 56 7.13 4.72 3.78
CA TYR A 56 8.55 4.89 4.05
C TYR A 56 8.99 6.33 3.89
N TYR A 57 8.50 7.04 2.87
CA TYR A 57 8.69 8.49 2.77
C TYR A 57 8.24 9.20 4.06
N PHE A 58 7.06 8.88 4.60
CA PHE A 58 6.60 9.51 5.84
C PHE A 58 7.50 9.19 7.03
N ASN A 59 7.90 7.93 7.23
CA ASN A 59 8.59 7.52 8.47
C ASN A 59 10.11 7.72 8.42
N PHE A 60 10.74 7.48 7.28
CA PHE A 60 12.20 7.58 7.12
C PHE A 60 12.65 8.99 6.76
N VAL A 61 11.79 9.78 6.09
CA VAL A 61 12.12 11.14 5.64
C VAL A 61 11.30 12.18 6.38
N GLN A 62 10.01 12.31 6.08
CA GLN A 62 9.23 13.48 6.51
C GLN A 62 9.15 13.63 8.03
N ILE A 63 8.67 12.60 8.75
CA ILE A 63 8.48 12.65 10.22
C ILE A 63 9.82 12.87 10.95
N ARG A 64 10.91 12.30 10.45
CA ARG A 64 12.25 12.44 11.04
C ARG A 64 12.82 13.85 10.86
N VAL A 65 12.61 14.45 9.70
CA VAL A 65 13.18 15.77 9.35
C VAL A 65 12.30 16.92 9.84
N MET A 66 10.97 16.74 9.94
CA MET A 66 10.02 17.80 10.30
C MET A 66 10.35 18.60 11.57
N PRO A 67 10.90 18.00 12.66
CA PRO A 67 11.31 18.77 13.84
C PRO A 67 12.40 19.82 13.55
N ASN A 68 13.27 19.55 12.57
CA ASN A 68 14.40 20.40 12.20
C ASN A 68 14.03 21.49 11.17
N VAL A 69 12.82 21.44 10.61
CA VAL A 69 12.35 22.42 9.63
C VAL A 69 11.98 23.73 10.35
N PRO A 70 12.49 24.90 9.90
CA PRO A 70 12.08 26.20 10.44
C PRO A 70 10.56 26.40 10.43
N ALA A 71 10.00 27.06 11.45
CA ALA A 71 8.56 27.14 11.68
C ALA A 71 7.81 27.78 10.49
N GLU A 72 8.43 28.78 9.87
CA GLU A 72 7.95 29.50 8.70
C GLU A 72 7.85 28.63 7.43
N LEU A 73 8.64 27.55 7.32
CA LEU A 73 8.62 26.64 6.17
C LEU A 73 7.67 25.45 6.36
N LYS A 74 7.31 25.12 7.61
CA LYS A 74 6.41 23.99 7.93
C LYS A 74 5.07 24.03 7.17
N PRO A 75 4.40 25.18 6.98
CA PRO A 75 3.15 25.25 6.22
C PRO A 75 3.29 24.78 4.77
N GLY A 76 4.45 24.94 4.14
CA GLY A 76 4.70 24.43 2.79
C GLY A 76 4.51 22.91 2.70
N ILE A 77 4.97 22.20 3.73
CA ILE A 77 4.83 20.74 3.81
C ILE A 77 3.42 20.38 4.30
N THR A 78 2.94 20.97 5.39
CA THR A 78 1.70 20.53 6.05
C THR A 78 0.43 20.94 5.31
N LYS A 79 0.45 22.05 4.54
CA LYS A 79 -0.73 22.50 3.79
C LYS A 79 -0.79 22.00 2.35
N TYR A 80 0.35 21.69 1.73
CA TYR A 80 0.40 21.36 0.30
C TYR A 80 0.90 19.95 0.01
N ILE A 81 2.05 19.54 0.58
CA ILE A 81 2.68 18.25 0.25
C ILE A 81 2.03 17.10 1.02
N ALA A 82 1.87 17.23 2.33
CA ALA A 82 1.38 16.16 3.19
C ALA A 82 -0.07 15.73 2.86
N PRO A 83 -1.03 16.65 2.60
CA PRO A 83 -2.38 16.25 2.21
C PRO A 83 -2.42 15.45 0.90
N GLU A 84 -1.63 15.86 -0.10
CA GLU A 84 -1.52 15.16 -1.39
C GLU A 84 -0.90 13.77 -1.23
N ALA A 85 0.22 13.67 -0.52
CA ALA A 85 0.85 12.38 -0.22
C ALA A 85 -0.11 11.45 0.56
N LEU A 86 -0.88 11.99 1.50
CA LEU A 86 -1.89 11.22 2.25
C LEU A 86 -3.08 10.81 1.40
N PHE A 87 -3.44 11.56 0.36
CA PHE A 87 -4.47 11.14 -0.59
C PHE A 87 -4.01 9.86 -1.30
N TRP A 88 -2.84 9.89 -1.94
CA TRP A 88 -2.29 8.73 -2.65
C TRP A 88 -2.05 7.54 -1.72
N PHE A 89 -1.51 7.79 -0.52
CA PHE A 89 -1.25 6.75 0.48
C PHE A 89 -2.51 5.97 0.86
N ARG A 90 -3.63 6.65 1.10
CA ARG A 90 -4.90 6.01 1.53
C ARG A 90 -5.51 5.17 0.42
N TRP A 91 -5.55 5.70 -0.79
CA TRP A 91 -6.16 5.00 -1.93
C TRP A 91 -5.27 3.88 -2.44
N ALA A 92 -3.94 4.07 -2.45
CA ALA A 92 -3.00 2.99 -2.76
C ALA A 92 -3.14 1.84 -1.76
N ALA A 93 -3.32 2.13 -0.46
CA ALA A 93 -3.57 1.10 0.55
C ALA A 93 -4.81 0.26 0.26
N LEU A 94 -5.93 0.94 -0.03
CA LEU A 94 -7.20 0.27 -0.34
C LEU A 94 -7.10 -0.56 -1.61
N LEU A 95 -6.55 0.02 -2.68
CA LEU A 95 -6.41 -0.66 -3.98
C LEU A 95 -5.48 -1.87 -3.88
N THR A 96 -4.36 -1.75 -3.16
CA THR A 96 -3.45 -2.88 -2.94
C THR A 96 -4.19 -4.05 -2.30
N VAL A 97 -4.97 -3.82 -1.25
CA VAL A 97 -5.75 -4.87 -0.58
C VAL A 97 -6.82 -5.46 -1.50
N ILE A 98 -7.63 -4.62 -2.17
CA ILE A 98 -8.71 -5.11 -3.04
C ILE A 98 -8.14 -5.98 -4.16
N ILE A 99 -7.08 -5.51 -4.84
CA ILE A 99 -6.47 -6.25 -5.94
C ILE A 99 -5.78 -7.51 -5.41
N GLY A 100 -5.15 -7.46 -4.23
CA GLY A 100 -4.52 -8.63 -3.60
C GLY A 100 -5.52 -9.72 -3.22
N LEU A 101 -6.68 -9.35 -2.69
CA LEU A 101 -7.78 -10.29 -2.42
C LEU A 101 -8.33 -10.88 -3.72
N ALA A 102 -8.51 -10.05 -4.76
CA ALA A 102 -8.94 -10.53 -6.07
C ALA A 102 -7.93 -11.51 -6.69
N LEU A 103 -6.62 -11.22 -6.56
CA LEU A 103 -5.54 -12.10 -6.97
C LEU A 103 -5.59 -13.44 -6.25
N ALA A 104 -5.71 -13.44 -4.92
CA ALA A 104 -5.79 -14.67 -4.12
C ALA A 104 -7.04 -15.50 -4.48
N ALA A 105 -8.16 -14.83 -4.78
CA ALA A 105 -9.39 -15.49 -5.22
C ALA A 105 -9.22 -16.15 -6.60
N HIS A 106 -8.62 -15.46 -7.58
CA HIS A 106 -8.35 -16.02 -8.91
C HIS A 106 -7.32 -17.16 -8.88
N ARG A 107 -6.40 -17.12 -7.92
CA ARG A 107 -5.46 -18.21 -7.65
C ARG A 107 -6.08 -19.39 -6.87
N GLY A 108 -7.32 -19.26 -6.39
CA GLY A 108 -8.05 -20.33 -5.72
C GLY A 108 -7.58 -20.65 -4.30
N TYR A 109 -6.86 -19.76 -3.62
CA TYR A 109 -6.37 -19.99 -2.24
C TYR A 109 -6.87 -18.95 -1.22
N ALA A 110 -7.75 -18.03 -1.62
CA ALA A 110 -8.17 -16.93 -0.74
C ALA A 110 -8.75 -17.41 0.60
N VAL A 111 -9.58 -18.46 0.57
CA VAL A 111 -10.26 -18.96 1.77
C VAL A 111 -9.26 -19.64 2.70
N GLU A 112 -8.39 -20.49 2.16
CA GLU A 112 -7.35 -21.22 2.86
C GLU A 112 -6.32 -20.26 3.46
N ALA A 113 -5.85 -19.27 2.70
CA ALA A 113 -4.89 -18.29 3.23
C ALA A 113 -5.51 -17.37 4.28
N LEU A 114 -6.73 -16.85 4.07
CA LEU A 114 -7.38 -16.00 5.08
C LEU A 114 -7.75 -16.77 6.34
N SER A 115 -8.06 -18.06 6.22
CA SER A 115 -8.26 -18.96 7.35
C SER A 115 -6.96 -19.57 7.88
N LEU A 116 -5.78 -19.18 7.39
CA LEU A 116 -4.49 -19.74 7.84
C LEU A 116 -4.44 -21.28 7.79
N GLY A 117 -5.04 -21.88 6.76
CA GLY A 117 -5.14 -23.34 6.57
C GLY A 117 -6.32 -24.01 7.27
N PHE A 118 -7.03 -23.33 8.18
CA PHE A 118 -8.13 -23.95 8.94
C PHE A 118 -9.29 -24.41 8.04
N ALA A 119 -9.60 -23.69 6.96
CA ALA A 119 -10.68 -24.10 6.04
C ALA A 119 -10.39 -25.41 5.29
N GLY A 120 -9.11 -25.76 5.12
CA GLY A 120 -8.67 -27.00 4.47
C GLY A 120 -8.49 -28.20 5.42
N GLY A 121 -8.81 -28.03 6.71
CA GLY A 121 -8.67 -29.10 7.71
C GLY A 121 -7.32 -29.15 8.45
N LEU A 122 -6.50 -28.11 8.32
CA LEU A 122 -5.19 -27.89 8.97
C LEU A 122 -4.25 -29.11 8.99
N SER A 123 -3.20 -29.03 8.18
CA SER A 123 -2.21 -30.07 7.94
C SER A 123 -0.80 -29.46 7.82
N ALA A 124 0.24 -30.31 7.87
CA ALA A 124 1.62 -29.86 7.68
C ALA A 124 1.86 -29.19 6.29
N SER A 125 1.08 -29.57 5.29
CA SER A 125 1.11 -28.97 3.94
C SER A 125 0.59 -27.53 3.88
N ASP A 126 -0.10 -27.04 4.92
CA ASP A 126 -0.68 -25.70 4.93
C ASP A 126 0.32 -24.60 5.33
N THR A 127 1.59 -24.96 5.53
CA THR A 127 2.67 -24.01 5.86
C THR A 127 2.71 -22.84 4.86
N GLY A 128 2.47 -23.10 3.57
CA GLY A 128 2.37 -22.06 2.54
C GLY A 128 1.18 -21.12 2.76
N PHE A 129 0.00 -21.64 3.09
CA PHE A 129 -1.20 -20.84 3.35
C PHE A 129 -1.08 -20.01 4.63
N ILE A 130 -0.49 -20.58 5.69
CA ILE A 130 -0.17 -19.84 6.93
C ILE A 130 0.79 -18.70 6.61
N PHE A 131 1.81 -18.96 5.78
CA PHE A 131 2.83 -17.97 5.43
C PHE A 131 2.23 -16.79 4.66
N ILE A 132 1.59 -17.03 3.51
CA ILE A 132 0.98 -15.95 2.71
C ILE A 132 -0.20 -15.29 3.45
N GLY A 133 -1.00 -16.10 4.14
CA GLY A 133 -2.13 -15.64 4.94
C GLY A 133 -1.72 -14.68 6.05
N SER A 134 -0.58 -14.94 6.72
CA SER A 134 0.00 -14.00 7.69
C SER A 134 0.30 -12.64 7.05
N GLY A 135 0.87 -12.63 5.85
CA GLY A 135 1.05 -11.39 5.08
C GLY A 135 -0.26 -10.69 4.77
N MET A 136 -1.29 -11.45 4.38
CA MET A 136 -2.59 -10.89 3.98
C MET A 136 -3.24 -10.19 5.17
N TRP A 137 -3.22 -10.82 6.34
CA TRP A 137 -3.73 -10.23 7.59
C TRP A 137 -2.94 -8.99 8.01
N LEU A 138 -1.62 -9.01 7.94
CA LEU A 138 -0.80 -7.83 8.23
C LEU A 138 -1.17 -6.67 7.28
N GLY A 139 -1.31 -6.94 5.98
CA GLY A 139 -1.77 -5.96 5.00
C GLY A 139 -3.17 -5.41 5.30
N LEU A 140 -4.13 -6.28 5.63
CA LEU A 140 -5.50 -5.89 5.99
C LEU A 140 -5.53 -5.00 7.24
N ILE A 141 -4.81 -5.39 8.30
CA ILE A 141 -4.67 -4.61 9.54
C ILE A 141 -4.05 -3.25 9.25
N MET A 142 -2.98 -3.22 8.46
CA MET A 142 -2.30 -1.99 8.07
C MET A 142 -3.21 -1.06 7.28
N MET A 143 -3.97 -1.58 6.30
CA MET A 143 -4.92 -0.80 5.50
C MET A 143 -6.05 -0.25 6.38
N PHE A 144 -6.61 -1.08 7.27
CA PHE A 144 -7.61 -0.63 8.25
C PHE A 144 -7.03 0.48 9.13
N ASN A 145 -5.78 0.34 9.58
CA ASN A 145 -5.12 1.37 10.39
C ASN A 145 -4.98 2.71 9.64
N VAL A 146 -4.69 2.68 8.33
CA VAL A 146 -4.65 3.87 7.48
C VAL A 146 -5.98 4.63 7.49
N TRP A 147 -7.08 3.94 7.25
CA TRP A 147 -8.41 4.55 7.13
C TRP A 147 -9.09 4.82 8.48
N GLY A 148 -8.89 3.95 9.46
CA GLY A 148 -9.54 3.97 10.76
C GLY A 148 -8.85 4.87 11.79
N PHE A 149 -7.52 4.98 11.77
CA PHE A 149 -6.78 5.73 12.80
C PHE A 149 -5.91 6.85 12.24
N ILE A 150 -5.09 6.58 11.22
CA ILE A 150 -4.15 7.57 10.66
C ILE A 150 -4.92 8.71 9.99
N TRP A 151 -5.85 8.39 9.09
CA TRP A 151 -6.57 9.43 8.34
C TRP A 151 -7.44 10.34 9.21
N PRO A 152 -8.26 9.85 10.15
CA PRO A 152 -9.02 10.72 11.04
C PRO A 152 -8.14 11.63 11.88
N ALA A 153 -7.00 11.13 12.38
CA ALA A 153 -6.04 11.94 13.12
C ALA A 153 -5.36 12.99 12.24
N GLN A 154 -4.95 12.63 11.02
CA GLN A 154 -4.34 13.58 10.07
C GLN A 154 -5.27 14.71 9.67
N LYS A 155 -6.57 14.45 9.54
CA LYS A 155 -7.55 15.51 9.25
C LYS A 155 -7.51 16.63 10.29
N ILE A 156 -7.40 16.28 11.57
CA ILE A 156 -7.31 17.25 12.67
C ILE A 156 -5.92 17.90 12.67
N ALA A 157 -4.86 17.09 12.61
CA ALA A 157 -3.48 17.55 12.68
C ALA A 157 -3.12 18.57 11.57
N LEU A 158 -3.65 18.36 10.36
CA LEU A 158 -3.41 19.22 9.20
C LEU A 158 -4.41 20.38 9.09
N GLY A 159 -5.38 20.48 10.01
CA GLY A 159 -6.40 21.53 9.99
C GLY A 159 -7.44 21.38 8.89
N ILE A 160 -7.61 20.18 8.32
CA ILE A 160 -8.74 19.84 7.42
C ILE A 160 -10.03 19.78 8.24
N LYS A 161 -9.93 19.38 9.50
CA LYS A 161 -10.97 19.52 10.52
C LYS A 161 -10.50 20.48 11.61
N ASP A 162 -11.43 21.25 12.14
CA ASP A 162 -11.17 22.17 13.25
C ASP A 162 -10.72 21.43 14.51
N GLY A 163 -9.91 22.12 15.31
CA GLY A 163 -9.41 21.63 16.59
C GLY A 163 -8.48 22.64 17.25
N THR A 164 -8.44 22.63 18.58
CA THR A 164 -7.52 23.47 19.37
C THR A 164 -6.06 23.10 19.10
N ALA A 165 -5.12 23.93 19.54
CA ALA A 165 -3.69 23.64 19.40
C ALA A 165 -3.30 22.30 20.06
N GLU A 166 -3.86 22.02 21.24
CA GLU A 166 -3.65 20.79 22.00
C GLU A 166 -4.20 19.58 21.26
N GLN A 167 -5.42 19.70 20.70
CA GLN A 167 -6.04 18.63 19.91
C GLN A 167 -5.24 18.32 18.64
N LYS A 168 -4.73 19.36 17.95
CA LYS A 168 -3.88 19.18 16.77
C LYS A 168 -2.57 18.48 17.11
N ALA A 169 -1.92 18.86 18.21
CA ALA A 169 -0.70 18.21 18.67
C ALA A 169 -0.94 16.74 19.05
N ALA A 170 -2.01 16.45 19.79
CA ALA A 170 -2.39 15.08 20.14
C ALA A 170 -2.72 14.23 18.91
N ALA A 171 -3.43 14.80 17.94
CA ALA A 171 -3.75 14.12 16.68
C ALA A 171 -2.50 13.84 15.84
N ALA A 172 -1.56 14.78 15.76
CA ALA A 172 -0.28 14.58 15.08
C ALA A 172 0.53 13.44 15.72
N LYS A 173 0.61 13.41 17.06
CA LYS A 173 1.26 12.32 17.80
C LYS A 173 0.58 10.98 17.53
N LYS A 174 -0.76 10.91 17.57
CA LYS A 174 -1.53 9.72 17.25
C LYS A 174 -1.24 9.22 15.84
N ALA A 175 -1.32 10.10 14.84
CA ALA A 175 -1.05 9.74 13.45
C ALA A 175 0.38 9.20 13.27
N MET A 176 1.37 9.81 13.92
CA MET A 176 2.77 9.34 13.88
C MET A 176 2.94 7.95 14.50
N MET A 177 2.36 7.70 15.67
CA MET A 177 2.44 6.39 16.33
C MET A 177 1.81 5.28 15.47
N PHE A 178 0.60 5.51 14.95
CA PHE A 178 -0.07 4.53 14.09
C PHE A 178 0.66 4.34 12.75
N SER A 179 1.30 5.38 12.21
CA SER A 179 2.16 5.24 11.02
C SER A 179 3.39 4.36 11.29
N ARG A 180 3.97 4.45 12.49
CA ARG A 180 5.09 3.58 12.92
C ARG A 180 4.66 2.14 13.13
N ILE A 181 3.43 1.89 13.62
CA ILE A 181 2.86 0.54 13.66
C ILE A 181 2.82 -0.04 12.24
N ASN A 182 2.31 0.70 11.24
CA ASN A 182 2.35 0.22 9.86
C ASN A 182 3.77 -0.02 9.36
N THR A 183 4.73 0.83 9.73
CA THR A 183 6.14 0.63 9.33
C THR A 183 6.70 -0.65 9.94
N LEU A 184 6.46 -0.91 11.23
CA LEU A 184 6.85 -2.15 11.91
C LEU A 184 6.27 -3.38 11.21
N LEU A 185 4.96 -3.37 10.92
CA LEU A 185 4.27 -4.50 10.29
C LEU A 185 4.64 -4.70 8.82
N SER A 186 5.11 -3.64 8.14
CA SER A 186 5.40 -3.68 6.70
C SER A 186 6.52 -4.67 6.34
N LEU A 187 7.57 -4.78 7.14
CA LEU A 187 8.71 -5.64 6.80
C LEU A 187 8.35 -7.13 6.91
N PRO A 188 7.75 -7.63 8.02
CA PRO A 188 7.26 -9.00 8.07
C PRO A 188 6.20 -9.31 7.00
N MET A 189 5.33 -8.35 6.70
CA MET A 189 4.33 -8.48 5.62
C MET A 189 4.99 -8.63 4.26
N LEU A 190 6.03 -7.84 3.95
CA LEU A 190 6.76 -7.95 2.69
C LEU A 190 7.51 -9.27 2.58
N VAL A 191 8.11 -9.76 3.67
CA VAL A 191 8.76 -11.10 3.70
C VAL A 191 7.77 -12.17 3.26
N THR A 192 6.59 -12.22 3.87
CA THR A 192 5.61 -13.27 3.59
C THR A 192 5.03 -13.16 2.18
N MET A 193 4.78 -11.94 1.70
CA MET A 193 4.21 -11.70 0.36
C MET A 193 5.20 -11.94 -0.77
N THR A 194 6.44 -11.50 -0.62
CA THR A 194 7.44 -11.55 -1.71
C THR A 194 8.13 -12.90 -1.81
N MET A 195 8.27 -13.62 -0.71
CA MET A 195 8.94 -14.93 -0.71
C MET A 195 8.00 -16.09 -1.01
N TYR A 196 6.68 -15.91 -0.88
CA TYR A 196 5.70 -17.00 -1.02
C TYR A 196 5.84 -17.77 -2.34
N GLN A 197 5.92 -17.06 -3.47
CA GLN A 197 6.00 -17.70 -4.79
C GLN A 197 7.28 -18.54 -4.96
N THR A 198 8.39 -18.14 -4.33
CA THR A 198 9.67 -18.87 -4.43
C THR A 198 9.72 -20.08 -3.48
N LEU A 199 9.09 -19.97 -2.31
CA LEU A 199 9.14 -21.01 -1.28
C LEU A 199 8.02 -22.05 -1.42
N PHE A 200 6.87 -21.68 -1.99
CA PHE A 200 5.65 -22.49 -1.99
C PHE A 200 4.86 -22.43 -3.31
N GLY A 201 5.30 -21.65 -4.29
CA GLY A 201 4.54 -21.29 -5.48
C GLY A 201 4.74 -22.15 -6.69
#